data_AF-I3V405-F1
#
_entry.id   AF-I3V405-F1
#
_cell.length_a   1.000
_cell.length_b   1.000
_cell.length_c   1.000
_cell.angle_alpha   90.00
_cell.angle_beta   90.00
_cell.angle_gamma   90.00
#
_symmetry.space_group_name_H-M   'P 1'
#
loop_
_entity.id
_entity.type
_entity.pdbx_description
1 polymer ?
#
loop_
_entity_poly.entity_id
_entity_poly.type
_entity_poly.pdbx_seq_one_letter_code
_entity_poly.pdbx_strand_id
1 'polypeptide(L)'
;MDENDKVVFLEIYGQSENIINKKFYLYGGGCIERVHFASAGKLRNILISLLEEGAVVKDMNWGQYGCSESNYVCADNRLEKIHVRQKEHIGSAFSDFEVSFKCESGELVSIINVFPNGYEEQRLP
;
A
#
# COMPACT_ATOMS: atom_id res chain seq x y z
N MET A 1 10.47 1.11 14.35
CA MET A 1 11.06 1.61 15.57
C MET A 1 9.89 1.91 16.46
N ASP A 2 9.71 1.06 17.46
CA ASP A 2 8.88 1.42 18.61
C ASP A 2 9.51 2.63 19.32
N GLU A 3 8.93 3.06 20.43
CA GLU A 3 9.47 4.15 21.26
C GLU A 3 10.92 3.93 21.76
N ASN A 4 11.49 2.73 21.57
CA ASN A 4 12.81 2.32 22.00
C ASN A 4 13.75 1.97 20.82
N ASP A 5 13.47 2.47 19.62
CA ASP A 5 14.27 2.20 18.42
C ASP A 5 14.32 0.71 18.00
N LYS A 6 13.30 -0.08 18.35
CA LYS A 6 13.26 -1.50 17.99
C LYS A 6 12.45 -1.76 16.73
N VAL A 7 12.91 -2.71 15.92
CA VAL A 7 12.12 -3.23 14.79
C VAL A 7 10.83 -3.84 15.33
N VAL A 8 9.70 -3.46 14.77
CA VAL A 8 8.41 -4.05 15.16
C VAL A 8 8.20 -5.31 14.32
N PHE A 9 8.05 -6.44 15.00
CA PHE A 9 7.75 -7.72 14.38
C PHE A 9 6.28 -8.06 14.57
N LEU A 10 5.63 -8.47 13.49
CA LEU A 10 4.21 -8.86 13.49
C LEU A 10 4.04 -10.21 12.81
N GLU A 11 3.36 -11.12 13.50
CA GLU A 11 2.85 -12.38 12.94
C GLU A 11 1.37 -12.24 12.64
N ILE A 12 0.97 -12.60 11.42
CA ILE A 12 -0.41 -12.53 10.95
C ILE A 12 -0.85 -13.94 10.61
N TYR A 13 -1.72 -14.47 11.47
CA TYR A 13 -2.33 -15.77 11.31
C TYR A 13 -3.46 -15.69 10.29
N GLY A 14 -3.42 -16.58 9.30
CA GLY A 14 -4.43 -16.70 8.26
C GLY A 14 -5.61 -17.57 8.70
N GLN A 15 -6.34 -18.11 7.71
CA GLN A 15 -7.52 -18.95 7.91
C GLN A 15 -7.23 -20.31 8.59
N SER A 16 -5.95 -20.69 8.73
CA SER A 16 -5.51 -21.86 9.49
C SER A 16 -4.20 -21.56 10.20
N GLU A 17 -3.93 -22.31 11.29
CA GLU A 17 -2.75 -22.14 12.16
C GLU A 17 -1.41 -22.28 11.40
N ASN A 18 -1.42 -22.93 10.24
CA ASN A 18 -0.23 -23.17 9.41
C ASN A 18 0.06 -22.04 8.41
N ILE A 19 -0.78 -21.00 8.35
CA ILE A 19 -0.57 -19.84 7.47
C ILE A 19 -0.17 -18.65 8.34
N ILE A 20 1.13 -18.43 8.52
CA ILE A 20 1.67 -17.35 9.36
C ILE A 20 2.49 -16.41 8.49
N ASN A 21 1.92 -15.28 8.09
CA ASN A 21 2.70 -14.25 7.40
C ASN A 21 3.47 -13.43 8.42
N LYS A 22 4.72 -13.09 8.09
CA LYS A 22 5.61 -12.32 8.98
C LYS A 22 5.88 -10.96 8.37
N LYS A 23 5.83 -9.91 9.18
CA LYS A 23 6.15 -8.54 8.77
C LYS A 23 7.14 -7.93 9.75
N PHE A 24 8.12 -7.22 9.21
CA PHE A 24 9.05 -6.39 9.96
C PHE A 24 8.83 -4.95 9.57
N TYR A 25 8.73 -4.06 10.56
CA TYR A 25 8.57 -2.63 10.35
C TYR A 25 9.77 -1.88 10.91
N LEU A 26 10.43 -1.14 10.03
CA LEU A 26 11.53 -0.24 10.33
C LEU A 26 11.05 1.18 10.08
N TYR A 27 11.30 2.06 11.04
CA TYR A 27 10.84 3.44 10.99
C TYR A 27 12.06 4.32 11.13
N GLY A 28 12.20 5.34 10.30
CA GLY A 28 13.35 6.25 10.38
C GLY A 28 13.34 7.25 9.24
N GLY A 29 13.92 8.43 9.47
CA GLY A 29 14.13 9.42 8.39
C GLY A 29 12.86 9.86 7.65
N GLY A 30 11.70 9.88 8.32
CA GLY A 30 10.43 10.23 7.67
C GLY A 30 9.87 9.12 6.78
N CYS A 31 10.28 7.87 6.95
CA CYS A 31 9.72 6.75 6.21
C CYS A 31 9.42 5.53 7.11
N ILE A 32 8.57 4.65 6.59
CA ILE A 32 8.26 3.33 7.15
C ILE A 32 8.62 2.27 6.12
N GLU A 33 9.66 1.50 6.38
CA GLU A 33 9.99 0.32 5.59
C GLU A 33 9.33 -0.92 6.20
N ARG A 34 8.74 -1.74 5.33
CA ARG A 34 8.00 -2.95 5.67
C ARG A 34 8.54 -4.11 4.86
N VAL A 35 9.04 -5.14 5.53
CA VAL A 35 9.54 -6.37 4.89
C VAL A 35 8.57 -7.50 5.18
N HIS A 36 7.96 -8.06 4.14
CA HIS A 36 6.91 -9.07 4.25
C HIS A 36 7.43 -10.44 3.82
N PHE A 37 7.23 -11.45 4.66
CA PHE A 37 7.49 -12.85 4.36
C PHE A 37 6.18 -13.65 4.33
N ALA A 38 6.06 -14.53 3.34
CA ALA A 38 4.99 -15.52 3.27
C ALA A 38 5.18 -16.61 4.33
N SER A 39 4.14 -17.43 4.58
CA SER A 39 4.18 -18.53 5.55
C SER A 39 5.36 -19.49 5.36
N ALA A 40 5.76 -19.74 4.12
CA ALA A 40 6.92 -20.58 3.80
C ALA A 40 8.29 -19.92 4.07
N GLY A 41 8.34 -18.76 4.73
CA GLY A 41 9.57 -18.01 5.02
C GLY A 41 10.18 -17.30 3.81
N LYS A 42 9.49 -17.29 2.67
CA LYS A 42 9.95 -16.60 1.45
C LYS A 42 9.61 -15.11 1.51
N LEU A 43 10.54 -14.26 1.10
CA LEU A 43 10.30 -12.83 0.94
C LEU A 43 9.18 -12.62 -0.11
N ARG A 44 8.11 -11.93 0.29
CA ARG A 44 6.94 -11.66 -0.54
C ARG A 44 7.01 -10.28 -1.17
N ASN A 45 7.26 -9.26 -0.35
CA ASN A 45 7.39 -7.89 -0.82
C ASN A 45 8.12 -6.99 0.19
N ILE A 46 8.81 -5.98 -0.31
CA ILE A 46 9.35 -4.85 0.46
C ILE A 46 8.51 -3.63 0.11
N LEU A 47 8.10 -2.86 1.11
CA LEU A 47 7.23 -1.71 0.94
C LEU A 47 7.74 -0.53 1.76
N ILE A 48 7.94 0.60 1.12
CA ILE A 48 8.41 1.84 1.77
C ILE A 48 7.29 2.88 1.68
N SER A 49 6.88 3.41 2.82
CA SER A 49 6.03 4.60 2.93
C SER A 49 6.87 5.83 3.21
N LEU A 50 6.66 6.90 2.45
CA LEU A 50 7.15 8.23 2.80
C LEU A 50 6.08 8.95 3.61
N LEU A 51 6.53 9.60 4.69
CA LEU A 51 5.71 10.37 5.60
C LEU A 51 6.04 11.86 5.46
N GLU A 52 5.00 12.67 5.34
CA GLU A 52 5.09 14.13 5.49
C GLU A 52 4.11 14.55 6.58
N GLU A 53 4.58 15.32 7.56
CA GLU A 53 3.78 15.77 8.71
C GLU A 53 3.04 14.63 9.45
N GLY A 54 3.60 13.42 9.42
CA GLY A 54 3.04 12.22 10.04
C GLY A 54 2.02 11.45 9.18
N ALA A 55 1.67 11.94 7.99
CA ALA A 55 0.78 11.28 7.04
C ALA A 55 1.55 10.58 5.92
N VAL A 56 1.04 9.43 5.44
CA VAL A 56 1.62 8.74 4.28
C VAL A 56 1.27 9.50 3.00
N VAL A 57 2.28 9.94 2.27
CA VAL A 57 2.12 10.66 1.00
C VAL A 57 2.50 9.81 -0.22
N LYS A 58 3.34 8.79 -0.02
CA LYS A 58 3.77 7.89 -1.08
C LYS A 58 4.10 6.51 -0.56
N ASP A 59 3.64 5.49 -1.27
CA ASP A 59 4.07 4.10 -1.09
C ASP A 59 4.86 3.62 -2.32
N MET A 60 5.94 2.89 -2.07
CA MET A 60 6.74 2.20 -3.08
C MET A 60 6.83 0.72 -2.70
N ASN A 61 6.29 -0.15 -3.54
CA ASN A 61 6.24 -1.59 -3.30
C ASN A 61 7.10 -2.33 -4.32
N TRP A 62 7.94 -3.24 -3.84
CA TRP A 62 8.62 -4.23 -4.65
C TRP A 62 8.20 -5.62 -4.18
N GLY A 63 7.31 -6.26 -4.94
CA GLY A 63 6.82 -7.60 -4.67
C GLY A 63 7.50 -8.68 -5.49
N GLN A 64 7.19 -9.92 -5.17
CA GLN A 64 7.65 -11.10 -5.89
C GLN A 64 7.24 -11.11 -7.37
N TYR A 65 6.07 -10.54 -7.71
CA TYR A 65 5.49 -10.60 -9.05
C TYR A 65 5.51 -9.26 -9.81
N GLY A 66 5.85 -8.17 -9.13
CA GLY A 66 5.84 -6.84 -9.74
C GLY A 66 6.20 -5.75 -8.73
N CYS A 67 6.12 -4.52 -9.18
CA CYS A 67 6.33 -3.34 -8.37
C CYS A 67 5.21 -2.32 -8.58
N SER A 68 5.05 -1.40 -7.63
CA SER A 68 4.12 -0.29 -7.75
C SER A 68 4.57 0.93 -6.97
N GLU A 69 4.16 2.10 -7.44
CA GLU A 69 4.20 3.35 -6.72
C GLU A 69 2.77 3.85 -6.53
N SER A 70 2.49 4.44 -5.39
CA SER A 70 1.17 4.96 -5.03
C SER A 70 1.35 6.33 -4.39
N ASN A 71 0.88 7.38 -5.04
CA ASN A 71 0.97 8.75 -4.54
C ASN A 71 -0.40 9.17 -4.00
N TYR A 72 -0.45 9.54 -2.72
CA TYR A 72 -1.68 9.85 -1.99
C TYR A 72 -1.97 11.34 -2.14
N VAL A 73 -3.18 11.67 -2.60
CA VAL A 73 -3.63 13.05 -2.78
C VAL A 73 -4.73 13.31 -1.76
N CYS A 74 -4.43 14.21 -0.83
CA CYS A 74 -5.33 14.62 0.22
C CYS A 74 -5.79 16.08 0.00
N ALA A 75 -7.06 16.35 0.31
CA ALA A 75 -7.62 17.70 0.40
C ALA A 75 -8.41 17.81 1.71
N ASP A 76 -8.32 18.95 2.39
CA ASP A 76 -9.03 19.20 3.66
C ASP A 76 -8.85 18.08 4.71
N ASN A 77 -7.62 17.59 4.87
CA ASN A 77 -7.24 16.46 5.74
C ASN A 77 -7.95 15.13 5.42
N ARG A 78 -8.45 14.96 4.20
CA ARG A 78 -9.10 13.74 3.72
C ARG A 78 -8.40 13.20 2.49
N LEU A 79 -8.21 11.89 2.42
CA LEU A 79 -7.74 11.22 1.21
C LEU A 79 -8.82 11.28 0.12
N GLU A 80 -8.51 11.90 -1.02
CA GLU A 80 -9.43 11.99 -2.16
C GLU A 80 -9.12 10.95 -3.22
N LYS A 81 -7.83 10.76 -3.52
CA LYS A 81 -7.40 9.79 -4.51
C LYS A 81 -5.99 9.29 -4.29
N ILE A 82 -5.68 8.17 -4.92
CA ILE A 82 -4.34 7.63 -5.02
C ILE A 82 -4.01 7.46 -6.50
N HIS A 83 -2.93 8.08 -6.97
CA HIS A 83 -2.38 7.79 -8.28
C HIS A 83 -1.49 6.55 -8.18
N VAL A 84 -1.88 5.48 -8.86
CA VAL A 84 -1.16 4.20 -8.84
C VAL A 84 -0.46 4.00 -10.17
N ARG A 85 0.83 3.72 -10.09
CA ARG A 85 1.65 3.24 -11.21
C ARG A 85 2.18 1.87 -10.86
N GLN A 86 1.90 0.86 -11.66
CA GLN A 86 2.29 -0.52 -11.36
C GLN A 86 2.81 -1.26 -12.58
N LYS A 87 3.61 -2.29 -12.33
CA LYS A 87 4.18 -3.13 -13.37
C LYS A 87 4.43 -4.54 -12.84
N GLU A 88 3.99 -5.54 -13.58
CA GLU A 88 4.45 -6.91 -13.38
C GLU A 88 5.90 -7.05 -13.87
N HIS A 89 6.73 -7.85 -13.18
CA HIS A 89 8.13 -8.02 -13.56
C HIS A 89 8.31 -8.59 -14.97
N ILE A 90 7.38 -9.44 -15.39
CA ILE A 90 7.35 -10.04 -16.74
C ILE A 90 6.79 -9.07 -17.80
N GLY A 91 6.11 -8.02 -17.38
CA GLY A 91 5.52 -7.02 -18.26
C GLY A 91 6.59 -6.12 -18.88
N SER A 92 6.32 -5.60 -20.08
CA SER A 92 7.23 -4.65 -20.73
C SER A 92 7.02 -3.22 -20.21
N ALA A 93 5.78 -2.82 -19.95
CA ALA A 93 5.40 -1.46 -19.59
C ALA A 93 4.76 -1.35 -18.20
N PHE A 94 4.73 -0.12 -17.68
CA PHE A 94 3.90 0.22 -16.54
C PHE A 94 2.45 0.47 -17.00
N SER A 95 1.52 0.21 -16.10
CA SER A 95 0.15 0.68 -16.18
C SER A 95 -0.11 1.70 -15.07
N ASP A 96 -0.98 2.64 -15.38
CA ASP A 96 -1.36 3.73 -14.49
C ASP A 96 -2.88 3.72 -14.33
N PHE A 97 -3.36 4.02 -13.13
CA PHE A 97 -4.78 4.24 -12.83
C PHE A 97 -4.92 5.06 -11.55
N GLU A 98 -6.11 5.59 -11.32
CA GLU A 98 -6.44 6.31 -10.09
C GLU A 98 -7.37 5.47 -9.22
N VAL A 99 -7.17 5.52 -7.90
CA VAL A 99 -8.15 5.03 -6.94
C VAL A 99 -8.84 6.24 -6.34
N SER A 100 -10.11 6.45 -6.65
CA SER A 100 -10.92 7.57 -6.19
C SER A 100 -11.76 7.18 -4.98
N PHE A 101 -11.80 8.04 -3.98
CA PHE A 101 -12.55 7.86 -2.73
C PHE A 101 -13.72 8.84 -2.71
N LYS A 102 -14.95 8.32 -2.80
CA LYS A 102 -16.15 9.15 -2.72
C LYS A 102 -16.65 9.16 -1.29
N CYS A 103 -16.79 10.35 -0.71
CA CYS A 103 -17.40 10.51 0.60
C CYS A 103 -18.65 11.39 0.54
N GLU A 104 -19.71 10.97 1.24
CA GLU A 104 -20.96 11.72 1.41
C GLU A 104 -21.18 11.95 2.91
N SER A 105 -21.44 13.20 3.31
CA SER A 105 -21.60 13.59 4.73
C SER A 105 -20.46 13.17 5.66
N GLY A 106 -19.24 13.06 5.13
CA GLY A 106 -18.05 12.63 5.88
C GLY A 106 -17.83 11.13 5.93
N GLU A 107 -18.75 10.32 5.40
CA GLU A 107 -18.63 8.86 5.34
C GLU A 107 -18.14 8.41 3.97
N LEU A 108 -17.24 7.42 3.93
CA LEU A 108 -16.80 6.79 2.70
C LEU A 108 -17.95 5.96 2.13
N VAL A 109 -18.41 6.30 0.93
CA VAL A 109 -19.52 5.60 0.27
C VAL A 109 -19.08 4.69 -0.88
N SER A 110 -17.94 5.00 -1.51
CA SER A 110 -17.38 4.13 -2.55
C SER A 110 -15.88 4.33 -2.77
N ILE A 111 -15.25 3.28 -3.30
CA ILE A 111 -13.92 3.32 -3.88
C ILE A 111 -14.00 2.85 -5.33
N ILE A 112 -13.48 3.65 -6.25
CA ILE A 112 -13.55 3.42 -7.70
C ILE A 112 -12.13 3.46 -8.28
N ASN A 113 -11.75 2.43 -9.02
CA ASN A 113 -10.59 2.49 -9.89
C ASN A 113 -10.98 3.22 -11.19
N VAL A 114 -10.22 4.24 -11.59
CA VAL A 114 -10.42 4.99 -12.84
C VAL A 114 -9.19 4.80 -13.71
N PHE A 115 -9.39 4.24 -14.90
CA PHE A 115 -8.31 3.92 -15.84
C PHE A 115 -8.15 5.02 -16.90
N PRO A 116 -6.96 5.17 -17.53
CA PRO A 116 -6.69 6.26 -18.48
C PRO A 116 -7.60 6.30 -19.71
N ASN A 117 -8.23 5.17 -20.05
CA ASN A 117 -9.20 5.08 -21.14
C ASN A 117 -10.63 5.47 -20.73
N GLY A 118 -10.84 5.93 -19.50
CA GLY A 118 -12.15 6.29 -18.94
C GLY A 118 -12.96 5.09 -18.44
N TYR A 119 -12.42 3.87 -18.47
CA TYR A 119 -13.04 2.73 -17.82
C TYR A 119 -12.99 2.91 -16.30
N GLU A 120 -14.08 2.55 -15.63
CA GLU A 120 -14.20 2.60 -14.18
C GLU A 120 -14.56 1.22 -13.62
N GLU A 121 -13.91 0.84 -12.52
CA GLU A 121 -14.14 -0.42 -11.82
C GLU A 121 -14.44 -0.13 -10.34
N GLN A 122 -15.64 -0.46 -9.89
CA GLN A 122 -16.04 -0.28 -8.50
C GLN A 122 -15.43 -1.37 -7.61
N ARG A 123 -14.68 -0.95 -6.57
CA ARG A 123 -14.05 -1.85 -5.59
C ARG A 123 -14.85 -2.03 -4.31
N LEU A 124 -15.51 -0.97 -3.87
CA LEU A 124 -16.29 -0.87 -2.63
C LEU A 124 -17.61 -0.13 -2.90
N PRO A 125 -18.69 -0.34 -2.13
CA PRO A 125 -18.72 -0.12 -0.68
C PRO A 125 -17.87 -1.10 0.09
#